data_AF-A0A957SDF9-F1
#
_entry.id   AF-A0A957SDF9-F1
#
_cell.length_a   1.000
_cell.length_b   1.000
_cell.length_c   1.000
_cell.angle_alpha   90.00
_cell.angle_beta   90.00
_cell.angle_gamma   90.00
#
_symmetry.space_group_name_H-M   'P 1'
#
loop_
_entity.id
_entity.type
_entity.pdbx_description
1 polymer ?
#
loop_
_entity_poly.entity_id
_entity_poly.type
_entity_poly.pdbx_seq_one_letter_code
_entity_poly.pdbx_strand_id
1 'polypeptide(L)'
;FYWFAPLPGVGDNATLMQIMLYLHFDRFFNDPLWIISHNLFHSLLINGLLIGIGWWAYQRTFRWGLALFWLATSMQFHTVIDIFTHTSDGPLIFFPLNWHYRFASPVSYWESGNFGAYFTIFEYTLDLLLLGYFGWLWWRKKVST
;
A
#
# COMPACT_ATOMS: atom_id res chain seq x y z
N PHE A 1 15.63 2.01 25.11
CA PHE A 1 14.98 2.10 23.79
C PHE A 1 13.57 1.56 23.94
N TYR A 2 12.54 2.41 23.88
CA TYR A 2 11.15 1.96 23.88
C TYR A 2 10.76 1.65 22.44
N TRP A 3 10.40 0.40 22.17
CA TRP A 3 9.95 -0.06 20.85
C TRP A 3 8.58 0.50 20.44
N PHE A 4 7.83 0.99 21.42
CA PHE A 4 6.52 1.59 21.23
C PHE A 4 6.56 3.03 21.69
N ALA A 5 6.18 3.94 20.80
CA ALA A 5 5.91 5.31 21.20
C ALA A 5 4.67 5.34 22.11
N PRO A 6 4.71 6.06 23.25
CA PRO A 6 3.50 6.30 24.02
C PRO A 6 2.48 7.02 23.13
N LEU A 7 1.24 6.53 23.15
CA LEU A 7 0.15 7.14 22.39
C LEU A 7 -0.06 8.59 22.84
N PRO A 8 -0.35 9.53 21.91
CA PRO A 8 -0.66 10.90 22.30
C PRO A 8 -1.97 10.92 23.11
N GLY A 9 -1.94 11.55 24.30
CA GLY A 9 -3.13 12.02 25.03
C GLY A 9 -4.16 10.95 25.41
N VAL A 10 -3.93 10.21 26.51
CA VAL A 10 -4.99 9.46 27.19
C VAL A 10 -5.87 10.45 27.96
N GLY A 11 -6.78 11.09 27.23
CA GLY A 11 -7.91 11.84 27.73
C GLY A 11 -9.16 11.30 27.07
N ASP A 12 -10.08 10.78 27.89
CA ASP A 12 -11.20 9.93 27.51
C ASP A 12 -12.03 10.49 26.34
N ASN A 13 -12.24 9.65 25.31
CA ASN A 13 -13.23 9.75 24.21
C ASN A 13 -12.74 10.07 22.77
N ALA A 14 -11.45 9.96 22.44
CA ALA A 14 -10.99 10.17 21.04
C ALA A 14 -9.91 9.19 20.54
N THR A 15 -9.83 7.98 21.07
CA THR A 15 -8.64 7.11 20.91
C THR A 15 -8.38 6.62 19.48
N LEU A 16 -9.33 5.97 18.79
CA LEU A 16 -9.02 5.32 17.50
C LEU A 16 -8.76 6.30 16.35
N MET A 17 -9.59 7.34 16.23
CA MET A 17 -9.40 8.36 15.19
C MET A 17 -8.09 9.12 15.41
N GLN A 18 -7.76 9.50 16.65
CA GLN A 18 -6.49 10.16 16.94
C GLN A 18 -5.27 9.28 16.67
N ILE A 19 -5.36 7.97 16.97
CA ILE A 19 -4.28 7.03 16.65
C ILE A 19 -4.07 6.93 15.14
N MET A 20 -5.12 6.78 14.35
CA MET A 20 -4.99 6.69 12.89
C MET A 20 -4.42 7.98 12.30
N LEU A 21 -4.92 9.13 12.76
CA LEU A 21 -4.39 10.43 12.35
C LEU A 21 -2.91 10.58 12.73
N TYR A 22 -2.53 10.15 13.93
CA TYR A 22 -1.14 10.18 14.37
C TYR A 22 -0.22 9.28 13.53
N LEU A 23 -0.65 8.04 13.27
CA LEU A 23 0.13 7.10 12.48
C LEU A 23 0.29 7.59 11.03
N HIS A 24 -0.80 8.06 10.43
CA HIS A 24 -0.80 8.46 9.01
C HIS A 24 -0.22 9.87 8.78
N PHE A 25 -0.50 10.85 9.63
CA PHE A 25 -0.06 12.24 9.38
C PHE A 25 1.24 12.64 10.09
N ASP A 26 1.69 11.89 11.08
CA ASP A 26 2.99 12.14 11.74
C ASP A 26 4.00 11.04 11.44
N ARG A 27 3.72 9.80 11.87
CA ARG A 27 4.70 8.70 11.77
C ARG A 27 5.05 8.35 10.33
N PHE A 28 4.07 8.34 9.43
CA PHE A 28 4.27 8.11 8.00
C PHE A 28 5.33 9.00 7.36
N PHE A 29 5.40 10.25 7.81
CA PHE A 29 6.25 11.28 7.21
C PHE A 29 7.56 11.51 7.97
N ASN A 30 7.59 11.24 9.27
CA ASN A 30 8.69 11.65 10.15
C ASN A 30 9.46 10.48 10.78
N ASP A 31 8.86 9.29 10.93
CA ASP A 31 9.50 8.17 11.61
C ASP A 31 10.31 7.32 10.63
N PRO A 32 11.64 7.19 10.83
CA PRO A 32 12.49 6.47 9.90
C PRO A 32 12.14 4.98 9.81
N LEU A 33 11.70 4.33 10.88
CA LEU A 33 11.28 2.93 10.83
C LEU A 33 10.02 2.78 9.99
N TRP A 34 9.06 3.68 10.17
CA TRP A 34 7.81 3.67 9.42
C TRP A 34 8.06 3.92 7.93
N ILE A 35 8.91 4.90 7.61
CA ILE A 35 9.34 5.20 6.24
C ILE A 35 10.05 4.00 5.61
N ILE A 36 11.01 3.37 6.30
CA ILE A 36 11.73 2.20 5.77
C ILE A 36 10.76 1.05 5.54
N SER A 37 9.92 0.71 6.52
CA SER A 37 8.98 -0.41 6.42
C SER A 37 8.01 -0.24 5.27
N HIS A 38 7.47 0.96 5.06
CA HIS A 38 6.59 1.25 3.95
C HIS A 38 7.33 1.20 2.61
N ASN A 39 8.46 1.93 2.48
CA ASN A 39 9.16 2.07 1.21
C ASN A 39 10.02 0.85 0.82
N LEU A 40 10.22 -0.12 1.72
CA LEU A 40 10.80 -1.41 1.37
C LEU A 40 9.99 -2.11 0.26
N PHE A 41 8.66 -1.94 0.28
CA PHE A 41 7.74 -2.54 -0.69
C PHE A 41 7.15 -1.53 -1.68
N HIS A 42 7.38 -0.23 -1.46
CA HIS A 42 6.81 0.85 -2.29
C HIS A 42 7.88 1.77 -2.90
N SER A 43 9.12 1.30 -3.08
CA SER A 43 10.16 2.06 -3.78
C SER A 43 10.47 1.43 -5.13
N LEU A 44 10.54 2.26 -6.19
CA LEU A 44 10.96 1.81 -7.52
C LEU A 44 12.39 1.26 -7.53
N LEU A 45 13.30 1.86 -6.73
CA LEU A 45 14.70 1.45 -6.71
C LEU A 45 14.89 0.14 -5.96
N ILE A 46 14.25 0.00 -4.80
CA ILE A 46 14.34 -1.23 -3.99
C ILE A 46 13.67 -2.39 -4.73
N ASN A 47 12.44 -2.21 -5.22
CA ASN A 47 11.73 -3.27 -5.93
C ASN A 47 12.45 -3.63 -7.24
N GLY A 48 12.97 -2.64 -7.99
CA GLY A 48 13.80 -2.89 -9.18
C GLY A 48 15.07 -3.70 -8.88
N LEU A 49 15.75 -3.41 -7.77
CA LEU A 49 16.90 -4.18 -7.32
C LEU A 49 16.50 -5.61 -6.94
N LEU A 50 15.39 -5.79 -6.22
CA LEU A 50 14.89 -7.11 -5.82
C LEU A 50 14.46 -7.95 -7.03
N ILE A 51 13.87 -7.33 -8.08
CA ILE A 51 13.61 -7.98 -9.36
C ILE A 51 14.91 -8.51 -9.96
N GLY A 52 15.96 -7.66 -10.02
CA GLY A 52 17.27 -8.04 -10.55
C GLY A 52 17.92 -9.19 -9.76
N ILE A 53 17.86 -9.14 -8.42
CA ILE A 53 18.36 -10.19 -7.53
C ILE A 53 17.57 -11.49 -7.72
N GLY A 54 16.24 -11.42 -7.75
CA GLY A 54 15.37 -12.57 -7.95
C GLY A 54 15.62 -13.25 -9.30
N TRP A 55 15.75 -12.45 -10.36
CA TRP A 55 16.11 -12.94 -11.69
C TRP A 55 17.49 -13.59 -11.72
N TRP A 56 18.52 -12.91 -11.18
CA TRP A 56 19.87 -13.47 -11.09
C TRP A 56 19.89 -14.79 -10.31
N ALA A 57 19.18 -14.86 -9.18
CA ALA A 57 19.11 -16.06 -8.36
C ALA A 57 18.39 -17.22 -9.07
N TYR A 58 17.33 -16.91 -9.81
CA TYR A 58 16.63 -17.87 -10.65
C TYR A 58 17.58 -18.48 -11.72
N GLN A 59 18.38 -17.64 -12.40
CA GLN A 59 19.37 -18.09 -13.38
C GLN A 59 20.48 -18.95 -12.75
N ARG A 60 20.75 -18.78 -11.45
CA ARG A 60 21.70 -19.60 -10.67
C ARG A 60 21.04 -20.82 -10.00
N THR A 61 19.85 -21.20 -10.45
CA THR A 61 19.05 -22.35 -9.98
C THR A 61 18.66 -22.31 -8.50
N PHE A 62 18.71 -21.13 -7.85
CA PHE A 62 18.18 -20.96 -6.50
C PHE A 62 16.64 -20.95 -6.53
N ARG A 63 16.03 -21.87 -5.78
CA ARG A 63 14.57 -22.08 -5.74
C ARG A 63 13.78 -20.84 -5.28
N TRP A 64 14.39 -19.98 -4.46
CA TRP A 64 13.76 -18.75 -3.97
C TRP A 64 13.76 -17.60 -4.99
N GLY A 65 14.62 -17.66 -6.03
CA GLY A 65 14.80 -16.57 -6.97
C GLY A 65 13.51 -16.23 -7.73
N LEU A 66 12.78 -17.26 -8.18
CA LEU A 66 11.51 -17.08 -8.88
C LEU A 66 10.43 -16.46 -7.98
N ALA A 67 10.36 -16.88 -6.72
CA ALA A 67 9.42 -16.33 -5.75
C ALA A 67 9.72 -14.84 -5.47
N LEU A 68 11.00 -14.49 -5.25
CA LEU A 68 11.40 -13.10 -5.06
C LEU A 68 11.11 -12.25 -6.31
N PHE A 69 11.42 -12.76 -7.49
CA PHE A 69 11.17 -12.07 -8.75
C PHE A 69 9.70 -11.70 -8.90
N TRP A 70 8.78 -12.65 -8.70
CA TRP A 70 7.35 -12.39 -8.85
C TRP A 70 6.80 -11.49 -7.74
N LEU A 71 7.24 -11.67 -6.50
CA LEU A 71 6.90 -10.77 -5.40
C LEU A 71 7.32 -9.33 -5.73
N ALA A 72 8.59 -9.13 -6.11
CA ALA A 72 9.13 -7.81 -6.43
C ALA A 72 8.48 -7.20 -7.67
N THR A 73 8.16 -7.99 -8.69
CA THR A 73 7.41 -7.54 -9.87
C THR A 73 6.01 -7.06 -9.49
N SER A 74 5.31 -7.79 -8.62
CA SER A 74 3.98 -7.39 -8.13
C SER A 74 4.05 -6.09 -7.34
N MET A 75 5.03 -5.96 -6.44
CA MET A 75 5.22 -4.76 -5.63
C MET A 75 5.63 -3.56 -6.49
N GLN A 76 6.47 -3.77 -7.50
CA GLN A 76 6.85 -2.76 -8.48
C GLN A 76 5.63 -2.25 -9.26
N PHE A 77 4.77 -3.16 -9.73
CA PHE A 77 3.55 -2.79 -10.44
C PHE A 77 2.59 -2.01 -9.53
N HIS A 78 2.40 -2.47 -8.29
CA HIS A 78 1.62 -1.76 -7.28
C HIS A 78 2.17 -0.34 -7.03
N THR A 79 3.47 -0.21 -6.80
CA THR A 79 4.14 1.10 -6.59
C THR A 79 3.90 2.05 -7.76
N VAL A 80 3.93 1.55 -8.99
CA VAL A 80 3.66 2.38 -10.18
C VAL A 80 2.24 2.90 -10.18
N ILE A 81 1.25 2.07 -9.81
CA ILE A 81 -0.13 2.51 -9.66
C ILE A 81 -0.21 3.59 -8.57
N ASP A 82 0.38 3.35 -7.41
CA ASP A 82 0.33 4.29 -6.28
C ASP A 82 0.91 5.66 -6.63
N ILE A 83 1.98 5.71 -7.42
CA ILE A 83 2.54 6.98 -7.91
C ILE A 83 1.51 7.80 -8.67
N PHE A 84 0.62 7.16 -9.43
CA PHE A 84 -0.41 7.84 -10.21
C PHE A 84 -1.74 8.02 -9.46
N THR A 85 -1.92 7.39 -8.32
CA THR A 85 -3.19 7.41 -7.58
C THR A 85 -3.09 7.98 -6.18
N HIS A 86 -1.95 8.56 -5.81
CA HIS A 86 -1.75 9.31 -4.58
C HIS A 86 -1.23 10.71 -4.87
N THR A 87 -1.82 11.71 -4.21
CA THR A 87 -1.43 13.12 -4.36
C THR A 87 -0.52 13.55 -3.21
N SER A 88 -0.95 13.43 -1.96
CA SER A 88 -0.19 13.91 -0.79
C SER A 88 0.60 12.81 -0.06
N ASP A 89 0.14 11.57 -0.13
CA ASP A 89 0.64 10.43 0.64
C ASP A 89 1.31 9.34 -0.22
N GLY A 90 1.66 9.67 -1.48
CA GLY A 90 2.27 8.73 -2.41
C GLY A 90 3.68 8.28 -2.02
N PRO A 91 4.20 7.17 -2.56
CA PRO A 91 5.48 6.59 -2.14
C PRO A 91 6.70 7.45 -2.43
N LEU A 92 7.82 7.16 -1.74
CA LEU A 92 9.12 7.78 -2.04
C LEU A 92 9.76 7.08 -3.24
N ILE A 93 9.57 7.66 -4.43
CA ILE A 93 9.98 7.12 -5.73
C ILE A 93 11.46 6.70 -5.77
N PHE A 94 12.33 7.52 -5.18
CA PHE A 94 13.78 7.34 -5.21
C PHE A 94 14.36 6.85 -3.88
N PHE A 95 13.53 6.36 -2.95
CA PHE A 95 14.06 5.78 -1.71
C PHE A 95 14.98 4.58 -2.03
N PRO A 96 16.15 4.42 -1.39
CA PRO A 96 16.67 5.17 -0.25
C PRO A 96 17.60 6.35 -0.63
N LEU A 97 17.73 6.68 -1.92
CA LEU A 97 18.58 7.79 -2.39
C LEU A 97 17.95 9.16 -2.06
N ASN A 98 16.62 9.23 -2.03
CA ASN A 98 15.88 10.42 -1.61
C ASN A 98 14.77 10.05 -0.63
N TRP A 99 14.76 10.69 0.53
CA TRP A 99 13.84 10.42 1.64
C TRP A 99 12.63 11.37 1.70
N HIS A 100 12.55 12.33 0.78
CA HIS A 100 11.55 13.39 0.82
C HIS A 100 10.72 13.50 -0.46
N TYR A 101 11.28 13.08 -1.60
CA TYR A 101 10.61 13.24 -2.88
C TYR A 101 9.47 12.23 -3.07
N ARG A 102 8.24 12.75 -3.02
CA ARG A 102 6.99 12.07 -3.39
C ARG A 102 6.44 12.79 -4.62
N PHE A 103 5.95 12.04 -5.60
CA PHE A 103 5.29 12.65 -6.75
C PHE A 103 3.85 12.99 -6.37
N ALA A 104 3.48 14.25 -6.55
CA ALA A 104 2.11 14.70 -6.33
C ALA A 104 1.28 14.43 -7.58
N SER A 105 0.62 13.27 -7.62
CA SER A 105 -0.27 12.96 -8.74
C SER A 105 -1.45 13.93 -8.79
N PRO A 106 -1.92 14.35 -9.98
CA PRO A 106 -3.17 15.10 -10.10
C PRO A 106 -4.41 14.24 -9.80
N VAL A 107 -4.27 12.92 -9.72
CA VAL A 107 -5.34 11.96 -9.42
C VAL A 107 -5.03 11.27 -8.10
N SER A 108 -6.03 11.20 -7.22
CA SER A 108 -6.02 10.44 -5.98
C SER A 108 -7.30 9.64 -5.84
N TYR A 109 -7.20 8.36 -5.50
CA TYR A 109 -8.40 7.58 -5.17
C TYR A 109 -8.95 7.91 -3.78
N TRP A 110 -8.17 8.60 -2.94
CA TRP A 110 -8.51 8.92 -1.56
C TRP A 110 -8.93 10.38 -1.36
N GLU A 111 -8.21 11.33 -1.95
CA GLU A 111 -8.48 12.76 -1.78
C GLU A 111 -9.67 13.20 -2.63
N SER A 112 -10.74 13.67 -1.97
CA SER A 112 -11.98 14.08 -2.65
C SER A 112 -11.76 15.22 -3.66
N GLY A 113 -10.78 16.09 -3.42
CA GLY A 113 -10.38 17.16 -4.34
C GLY A 113 -9.71 16.68 -5.62
N ASN A 114 -9.23 15.42 -5.65
CA ASN A 114 -8.44 14.84 -6.73
C ASN A 114 -9.10 13.57 -7.27
N PHE A 115 -10.42 13.59 -7.47
CA PHE A 115 -11.24 12.46 -7.95
C PHE A 115 -11.53 11.34 -6.95
N GLY A 116 -11.07 11.43 -5.70
CA GLY A 116 -11.27 10.37 -4.70
C GLY A 116 -12.73 10.02 -4.44
N ALA A 117 -13.63 11.01 -4.50
CA ALA A 117 -15.07 10.76 -4.36
C ALA A 117 -15.64 9.84 -5.46
N TYR A 118 -15.17 9.98 -6.71
CA TYR A 118 -15.61 9.11 -7.81
C TYR A 118 -15.06 7.70 -7.65
N PHE A 119 -13.80 7.58 -7.22
CA PHE A 119 -13.18 6.28 -6.93
C PHE A 119 -13.90 5.57 -5.78
N THR A 120 -14.20 6.26 -4.68
CA THR A 120 -14.95 5.68 -3.56
C THR A 120 -16.31 5.12 -3.99
N ILE A 121 -17.06 5.86 -4.82
CA ILE A 121 -18.36 5.39 -5.34
C ILE A 121 -18.17 4.15 -6.21
N PHE A 122 -17.17 4.18 -7.11
CA PHE A 122 -16.85 3.05 -7.97
C PHE A 122 -16.46 1.81 -7.16
N GLU A 123 -15.55 1.95 -6.18
CA GLU A 123 -15.09 0.87 -5.31
C GLU A 123 -16.25 0.25 -4.53
N TYR A 124 -17.07 1.05 -3.86
CA TYR A 124 -18.23 0.54 -3.12
C TYR A 124 -19.25 -0.16 -4.03
N THR A 125 -19.45 0.36 -5.24
CA THR A 125 -20.34 -0.27 -6.21
C THR A 125 -19.78 -1.62 -6.65
N LEU A 126 -18.49 -1.69 -6.97
CA LEU A 126 -17.81 -2.91 -7.37
C LEU A 126 -17.86 -3.96 -6.25
N ASP A 127 -17.56 -3.57 -5.01
CA ASP A 127 -17.59 -4.46 -3.86
C ASP A 127 -18.99 -5.04 -3.62
N LEU A 128 -20.03 -4.19 -3.70
CA LEU A 128 -21.42 -4.65 -3.57
C LEU A 128 -21.80 -5.64 -4.67
N LEU A 129 -21.37 -5.41 -5.91
CA LEU A 129 -21.61 -6.33 -7.03
C LEU A 129 -20.89 -7.66 -6.82
N LEU A 130 -19.64 -7.64 -6.36
CA LEU A 130 -18.86 -8.85 -6.07
C LEU A 130 -19.48 -9.65 -4.92
N LEU A 131 -19.88 -9.00 -3.84
CA LEU A 131 -20.57 -9.64 -2.72
C LEU A 131 -21.90 -10.26 -3.17
N GLY A 132 -22.68 -9.54 -3.98
CA GLY A 132 -23.92 -10.06 -4.56
C GLY A 132 -23.67 -11.28 -5.46
N TYR A 133 -22.66 -11.22 -6.33
CA TYR A 133 -22.28 -12.32 -7.22
C TYR A 133 -21.84 -13.56 -6.44
N PHE A 134 -20.94 -13.42 -5.46
CA PHE A 134 -20.48 -14.53 -4.65
C PHE A 134 -21.59 -15.09 -3.74
N GLY A 135 -22.44 -14.24 -3.17
CA GLY A 135 -23.62 -14.66 -2.42
C GLY A 135 -24.60 -15.47 -3.27
N TRP A 136 -24.84 -15.04 -4.51
CA TRP A 136 -25.68 -15.77 -5.47
C TRP A 136 -25.08 -17.12 -5.86
N LEU A 137 -23.77 -17.18 -6.16
CA LEU A 137 -23.06 -18.44 -6.44
C LEU A 137 -23.16 -19.42 -5.27
N TRP A 138 -22.97 -18.93 -4.04
CA TRP A 138 -23.09 -19.73 -2.82
C TRP A 138 -24.51 -20.27 -2.63
N TRP A 139 -25.53 -19.43 -2.83
CA TRP A 139 -26.94 -19.83 -2.77
C TRP A 139 -27.27 -20.94 -3.78
N ARG A 140 -26.83 -20.78 -5.04
CA ARG A 140 -27.04 -21.79 -6.09
C ARG A 140 -26.42 -23.13 -5.73
N LYS A 141 -25.21 -23.12 -5.18
CA LYS A 141 -24.52 -24.36 -4.76
C LYS A 141 -25.28 -25.06 -3.65
N LYS A 142 -25.82 -24.32 -2.67
CA LYS A 142 -26.60 -24.88 -1.56
C LYS A 142 -27.93 -25.48 -1.99
N VAL A 143 -28.60 -24.91 -2.99
CA VAL A 143 -29.87 -25.45 -3.51
C VAL A 143 -29.67 -26.69 -4.38
N SER A 144 -28.48 -26.86 -4.98
CA SER A 144 -28.13 -28.02 -5.81
C SER A 144 -27.60 -29.25 -5.04
N THR A 145 -27.44 -29.15 -3.71
CA THR A 145 -27.00 -30.23 -2.80
C THR A 145 -28.15 -30.68 -1.92
#